data_AF-A0A2V7P4D0-F1
#
_entry.id   AF-A0A2V7P4D0-F1
#
_cell.length_a   1.000
_cell.length_b   1.000
_cell.length_c   1.000
_cell.angle_alpha   90.00
_cell.angle_beta   90.00
_cell.angle_gamma   90.00
#
_symmetry.space_group_name_H-M   'P 1'
#
loop_
_entity.id
_entity.type
_entity.pdbx_description
1 polymer ?
#
loop_
_entity_poly.entity_id
_entity_poly.type
_entity_poly.pdbx_seq_one_letter_code
_entity_poly.pdbx_strand_id
1 'polypeptide(L)'
;MGPRPPDKRARSCVVHPTLVERAKLFLYRYFERIFVLLLVGAMVVIHTLVEQKFAFLSFYYLPVILAGFYGGRRFAVVSGVFVASLVFFYQAVQGLDMLPGLYAGALLGLVPWAGFLILTGYVVGRLAEQREARLADVKNAYMATLELLAFHIESSEKHLQGHSNRVAQLAEAIALELKLPEEERENLRVGALLHEVGTRDQRLLRLLSRSESDAAVPVARAMHGAAAIIAEYAHYYEIVGEDWDIDALSIPVTVKVLAVADSFETLQMSTPVREAFPKWRALEEIEKGAGKTFAQDVVRALRVVAGRPEVSTPLAGLKVV
;
A
#
# COMPACT_ATOMS: atom_id res chain seq x y z
N MET A 1 26.41 -39.43 -1.07
CA MET A 1 26.59 -38.13 -0.36
C MET A 1 25.21 -37.63 -0.01
N GLY A 2 24.78 -37.77 1.24
CA GLY A 2 23.45 -37.31 1.67
C GLY A 2 23.42 -35.78 1.82
N PRO A 3 22.31 -35.11 1.49
CA PRO A 3 22.20 -33.67 1.64
C PRO A 3 22.16 -33.27 3.13
N ARG A 4 22.86 -32.18 3.47
CA ARG A 4 22.93 -31.62 4.82
C ARG A 4 21.53 -31.17 5.29
N PRO A 5 21.21 -31.30 6.59
CA PRO A 5 19.97 -30.76 7.14
C PRO A 5 19.93 -29.23 6.99
N PRO A 6 18.75 -28.63 6.77
CA PRO A 6 18.61 -27.17 6.67
C PRO A 6 18.96 -26.50 8.00
N ASP A 7 19.77 -25.45 7.90
CA ASP A 7 20.25 -24.64 9.01
C ASP A 7 19.07 -23.99 9.75
N LYS A 8 18.93 -24.28 11.05
CA LYS A 8 17.87 -23.76 11.95
C LYS A 8 18.01 -22.26 12.27
N ARG A 9 18.74 -21.50 11.45
CA ARG A 9 19.06 -20.07 11.68
C ARG A 9 18.44 -19.10 10.67
N ALA A 10 17.51 -19.54 9.83
CA ALA A 10 16.65 -18.61 9.10
C ALA A 10 15.51 -18.14 10.03
N ARG A 11 15.85 -17.27 10.99
CA ARG A 11 14.83 -16.50 11.70
C ARG A 11 14.09 -15.67 10.65
N SER A 12 12.79 -15.90 10.53
CA SER A 12 11.88 -15.03 9.82
C SER A 12 12.16 -13.58 10.25
N CYS A 13 12.75 -12.81 9.35
CA CYS A 13 12.84 -11.37 9.50
C CYS A 13 11.43 -10.85 9.20
N VAL A 14 10.52 -11.04 10.15
CA VAL A 14 9.29 -10.26 10.21
C VAL A 14 9.80 -8.83 10.36
N VAL A 15 9.81 -8.09 9.26
CA VAL A 15 10.13 -6.67 9.26
C VAL A 15 9.01 -6.02 10.06
N HIS A 16 9.20 -5.96 11.37
CA HIS A 16 8.28 -5.27 12.24
C HIS A 16 8.23 -3.82 11.76
N PRO A 17 7.02 -3.27 11.48
CA PRO A 17 6.92 -1.90 11.03
C PRO A 17 7.66 -1.03 12.03
N THR A 18 8.56 -0.22 11.51
CA THR A 18 9.45 0.61 12.32
C THR A 18 8.60 1.46 13.28
N LEU A 19 9.17 1.85 14.44
CA LEU A 19 8.45 2.74 15.38
C LEU A 19 7.86 3.97 14.68
N VAL A 20 8.55 4.46 13.64
CA VAL A 20 8.12 5.56 12.79
C VAL A 20 6.88 5.23 11.95
N GLU A 21 6.80 4.05 11.34
CA GLU A 21 5.62 3.63 10.55
C GLU A 21 4.39 3.38 11.44
N ARG A 22 4.58 2.77 12.62
CA ARG A 22 3.50 2.62 13.60
C ARG A 22 3.02 3.97 14.12
N ALA A 23 3.94 4.89 14.38
CA ALA A 23 3.62 6.26 14.77
C ALA A 23 2.83 7.00 13.69
N LYS A 24 3.22 6.88 12.41
CA LYS A 24 2.47 7.46 11.27
C LYS A 24 1.04 6.94 11.16
N LEU A 25 0.85 5.62 11.25
CA LEU A 25 -0.48 4.98 11.21
C LEU A 25 -1.35 5.40 12.38
N PHE A 26 -0.75 5.50 13.57
CA PHE A 26 -1.43 6.01 14.77
C PHE A 26 -1.82 7.49 14.60
N LEU A 27 -0.90 8.32 14.09
CA LEU A 27 -1.14 9.75 13.84
C LEU A 27 -2.29 9.96 12.86
N TYR A 28 -2.34 9.20 11.77
CA TYR A 28 -3.44 9.25 10.80
C TYR A 28 -4.77 8.83 11.41
N ARG A 29 -4.80 7.72 12.15
CA ARG A 29 -6.04 7.18 12.73
C ARG A 29 -6.65 8.08 13.80
N TYR A 30 -5.80 8.77 14.57
CA TYR A 30 -6.22 9.66 15.64
C TYR A 30 -5.97 11.13 15.31
N PHE A 31 -5.82 11.46 14.03
CA PHE A 31 -5.37 12.78 13.59
C PHE A 31 -6.26 13.90 14.12
N GLU A 32 -7.58 13.76 14.00
CA GLU A 32 -8.54 14.75 14.50
C GLU A 32 -8.39 14.98 16.01
N ARG A 33 -8.23 13.90 16.79
CA ARG A 33 -8.07 13.99 18.25
C ARG A 33 -6.73 14.63 18.62
N ILE A 34 -5.66 14.25 17.94
CA ILE A 34 -4.31 14.81 18.14
C ILE A 34 -4.29 16.29 17.75
N PHE A 35 -4.95 16.66 16.65
CA PHE A 35 -5.08 18.03 16.19
C PHE A 35 -5.82 18.90 17.22
N VAL A 36 -6.96 18.42 17.73
CA VAL A 36 -7.72 19.12 18.78
C VAL A 36 -6.89 19.24 20.06
N LEU A 37 -6.21 18.17 20.49
CA LEU A 37 -5.33 18.21 21.66
C LEU A 37 -4.16 19.19 21.49
N LEU A 38 -3.57 19.25 20.29
CA LEU A 38 -2.49 20.18 19.99
C LEU A 38 -3.01 21.63 20.00
N LEU A 39 -4.19 21.88 19.43
CA LEU A 39 -4.84 23.19 19.43
C LEU A 39 -5.16 23.66 20.85
N VAL A 40 -5.77 22.79 21.66
CA VAL A 40 -6.07 23.07 23.08
C VAL A 40 -4.79 23.28 23.88
N GLY A 41 -3.78 22.41 23.69
CA GLY A 41 -2.49 22.53 24.36
C GLY A 41 -1.76 23.84 24.01
N ALA A 42 -1.74 24.20 22.73
CA ALA A 42 -1.20 25.48 22.28
C ALA A 42 -1.95 26.66 22.91
N MET A 43 -3.28 26.59 22.97
CA MET A 43 -4.10 27.64 23.58
C MET A 43 -3.82 27.79 25.09
N VAL A 44 -3.69 26.68 25.83
CA VAL A 44 -3.35 26.70 27.26
C VAL A 44 -1.96 27.31 27.48
N VAL A 45 -0.95 26.84 26.75
CA VAL A 45 0.43 27.32 26.86
C VAL A 45 0.53 28.82 26.56
N ILE A 46 -0.10 29.26 25.46
CA ILE A 46 -0.12 30.67 25.06
C ILE A 46 -0.86 31.52 26.12
N HIS A 47 -1.89 30.98 26.76
CA HIS A 47 -2.64 31.74 27.74
C HIS A 47 -1.93 31.83 29.10
N THR A 48 -1.27 30.77 29.55
CA THR A 48 -0.69 30.70 30.91
C THR A 48 0.74 31.21 31.01
N LEU A 49 1.54 31.11 29.95
CA LEU A 49 2.99 31.35 30.01
C LEU A 49 3.43 32.62 29.28
N VAL A 50 2.57 33.22 28.47
CA VAL A 50 2.97 34.27 27.54
C VAL A 50 2.32 35.59 27.92
N GLU A 51 3.16 36.55 28.34
CA GLU A 51 2.75 37.94 28.56
C GLU A 51 2.58 38.72 27.24
N GLN A 52 3.22 38.27 26.15
CA GLN A 52 3.12 38.86 24.80
C GLN A 52 2.41 37.92 23.81
N LYS A 53 1.11 37.70 24.03
CA LYS A 53 0.23 36.77 23.33
C LYS A 53 0.18 37.02 21.82
N PHE A 54 0.39 38.25 21.37
CA PHE A 54 0.42 38.60 19.95
C PHE A 54 1.58 37.90 19.18
N ALA A 55 2.74 37.72 19.82
CA ALA A 55 3.91 37.09 19.20
C ALA A 55 3.71 35.58 18.94
N PHE A 56 2.76 34.96 19.64
CA PHE A 56 2.54 33.51 19.59
C PHE A 56 1.41 33.09 18.63
N LEU A 57 0.75 34.04 17.94
CA LEU A 57 -0.19 33.69 16.87
C LEU A 57 0.45 32.81 15.77
N SER A 58 1.77 32.90 15.60
CA SER A 58 2.55 32.07 14.69
C SER A 58 2.52 30.57 15.04
N PHE A 59 2.29 30.20 16.31
CA PHE A 59 2.22 28.79 16.72
C PHE A 59 1.00 28.06 16.15
N TYR A 60 -0.08 28.79 15.86
CA TYR A 60 -1.27 28.23 15.23
C TYR A 60 -1.05 27.79 13.77
N TYR A 61 0.05 28.18 13.12
CA TYR A 61 0.40 27.65 11.80
C TYR A 61 0.76 26.18 11.87
N LEU A 62 1.37 25.70 12.96
CA LEU A 62 1.78 24.30 13.09
C LEU A 62 0.60 23.32 12.95
N PRO A 63 -0.50 23.42 13.73
CA PRO A 63 -1.66 22.57 13.55
C PRO A 63 -2.25 22.66 12.13
N VAL A 64 -2.33 23.86 11.56
CA VAL A 64 -2.91 24.08 10.22
C VAL A 64 -2.04 23.46 9.11
N ILE A 65 -0.71 23.52 9.24
CA ILE A 65 0.24 22.86 8.34
C ILE A 65 0.07 21.34 8.44
N LEU A 66 -0.03 20.79 9.66
CA LEU A 66 -0.30 19.36 9.85
C LEU A 66 -1.65 18.97 9.24
N ALA A 67 -2.69 19.80 9.42
CA ALA A 67 -4.01 19.61 8.81
C ALA A 67 -3.95 19.57 7.28
N GLY A 68 -3.12 20.42 6.66
CA GLY A 68 -2.85 20.36 5.22
C GLY A 68 -2.10 19.10 4.81
N PHE A 69 -1.04 18.75 5.54
CA PHE A 69 -0.19 17.62 5.17
C PHE A 69 -0.91 16.26 5.28
N TYR A 70 -1.76 16.07 6.29
CA TYR A 70 -2.43 14.79 6.56
C TYR A 70 -3.91 14.76 6.16
N GLY A 71 -4.61 15.89 6.19
CA GLY A 71 -6.05 15.98 5.89
C GLY A 71 -6.37 16.58 4.52
N GLY A 72 -5.35 16.98 3.76
CA GLY A 72 -5.51 17.63 2.46
C GLY A 72 -6.02 19.06 2.55
N ARG A 73 -6.30 19.65 1.39
CA ARG A 73 -6.58 21.09 1.23
C ARG A 73 -7.89 21.51 1.90
N ARG A 74 -8.95 20.72 1.74
CA ARG A 74 -10.28 21.07 2.29
C ARG A 74 -10.24 21.11 3.82
N PHE A 75 -9.64 20.10 4.43
CA PHE A 75 -9.53 20.00 5.89
C PHE A 75 -8.66 21.12 6.46
N ALA A 76 -7.55 21.47 5.80
CA ALA A 76 -6.68 22.57 6.20
C ALA A 76 -7.37 23.94 6.19
N VAL A 77 -8.15 24.23 5.14
CA VAL A 77 -8.89 25.48 5.02
C VAL A 77 -9.95 25.59 6.12
N VAL A 78 -10.71 24.51 6.36
CA VAL A 78 -11.72 24.48 7.43
C VAL A 78 -11.06 24.66 8.80
N SER A 79 -9.94 24.00 9.03
CA SER A 79 -9.14 24.12 10.26
C SER A 79 -8.60 25.54 10.46
N GLY A 80 -8.08 26.16 9.39
CA GLY A 80 -7.60 27.55 9.42
C GLY A 80 -8.72 28.56 9.72
N VAL A 81 -9.90 28.39 9.11
CA VAL A 81 -11.08 29.22 9.38
C VAL A 81 -11.54 29.05 10.84
N PHE A 82 -11.56 27.83 11.35
CA PHE A 82 -11.93 27.54 12.72
C PHE A 82 -10.96 28.20 13.73
N VAL A 83 -9.65 28.04 13.52
CA VAL A 83 -8.63 28.66 14.36
C VAL A 83 -8.71 30.19 14.31
N ALA A 84 -8.87 30.76 13.11
CA ALA A 84 -9.04 32.20 12.96
C ALA A 84 -10.28 32.67 13.74
N SER A 85 -11.43 32.02 13.57
CA SER A 85 -12.67 32.35 14.28
C SER A 85 -12.50 32.32 15.80
N LEU A 86 -11.79 31.33 16.34
CA LEU A 86 -11.50 31.22 17.76
C LEU A 86 -10.62 32.36 18.27
N VAL A 87 -9.60 32.76 17.50
CA VAL A 87 -8.73 33.90 17.84
C VAL A 87 -9.49 35.23 17.78
N PHE A 88 -10.34 35.43 16.76
CA PHE A 88 -11.22 36.60 16.68
C PHE A 88 -12.19 36.68 17.85
N PHE A 89 -12.78 35.54 18.25
CA PHE A 89 -13.65 35.46 19.42
C PHE A 89 -12.90 35.81 20.70
N TYR A 90 -11.69 35.26 20.89
CA TYR A 90 -10.85 35.58 22.03
C TYR A 90 -10.49 37.08 22.10
N GLN A 91 -10.13 37.70 20.96
CA GLN A 91 -9.89 39.14 20.88
C GLN A 91 -11.14 39.95 21.26
N ALA A 92 -12.33 39.52 20.85
CA ALA A 92 -13.57 40.22 21.14
C ALA A 92 -13.94 40.19 22.63
N VAL A 93 -13.64 39.09 23.34
CA VAL A 93 -14.05 38.88 24.74
C VAL A 93 -12.97 39.28 25.75
N GLN A 94 -11.72 38.84 25.54
CA GLN A 94 -10.63 39.01 26.51
C GLN A 94 -9.55 39.98 26.04
N GLY A 95 -9.34 40.11 24.73
CA GLY A 95 -8.24 40.89 24.16
C GLY A 95 -6.88 40.16 24.18
N LEU A 96 -6.15 40.20 23.08
CA LEU A 96 -4.76 39.74 22.97
C LEU A 96 -3.81 40.91 23.27
N ASP A 97 -3.45 41.09 24.55
CA ASP A 97 -2.59 42.18 25.08
C ASP A 97 -3.02 43.62 24.75
N MET A 98 -4.18 43.78 24.13
CA MET A 98 -4.82 45.06 23.85
C MET A 98 -6.23 45.07 24.43
N LEU A 99 -6.91 46.22 24.34
CA LEU A 99 -8.28 46.37 24.81
C LEU A 99 -9.18 45.27 24.21
N PRO A 100 -10.09 44.68 25.00
CA PRO A 100 -11.07 43.74 24.48
C PRO A 100 -11.95 44.43 23.42
N GLY A 101 -12.24 43.71 22.34
CA GLY A 101 -13.08 44.20 21.25
C GLY A 101 -12.38 44.22 19.88
N LEU A 102 -13.18 44.50 18.85
CA LEU A 102 -12.78 44.50 17.44
C LEU A 102 -12.60 45.92 16.90
N TYR A 103 -11.66 46.66 17.45
CA TYR A 103 -11.29 47.99 16.93
C TYR A 103 -10.35 47.87 15.73
N ALA A 104 -10.21 48.96 14.98
CA ALA A 104 -9.48 48.98 13.70
C ALA A 104 -8.05 48.43 13.79
N GLY A 105 -7.31 48.75 14.85
CA GLY A 105 -5.95 48.24 15.06
C GLY A 105 -5.87 46.72 15.22
N ALA A 106 -6.80 46.12 15.97
CA ALA A 106 -6.88 44.67 16.11
C ALA A 106 -7.23 44.00 14.77
N LEU A 107 -8.19 44.55 14.02
CA LEU A 107 -8.57 44.03 12.72
C LEU A 107 -7.42 44.11 11.69
N LEU A 108 -6.66 45.22 11.69
CA LEU A 108 -5.50 45.39 10.80
C LEU A 108 -4.38 44.38 11.08
N GLY A 109 -4.26 43.85 12.31
CA GLY A 109 -3.32 42.77 12.63
C GLY A 109 -3.89 41.38 12.35
N LEU A 110 -5.12 41.12 12.78
CA LEU A 110 -5.71 39.78 12.77
C LEU A 110 -6.22 39.35 11.39
N VAL A 111 -6.75 40.27 10.57
CA VAL A 111 -7.27 39.92 9.23
C VAL A 111 -6.15 39.43 8.32
N PRO A 112 -5.01 40.15 8.16
CA PRO A 112 -3.89 39.64 7.37
C PRO A 112 -3.33 38.33 7.94
N TRP A 113 -3.17 38.22 9.26
CA TRP A 113 -2.70 37.00 9.90
C TRP A 113 -3.59 35.79 9.59
N ALA A 114 -4.92 35.95 9.72
CA ALA A 114 -5.87 34.88 9.41
C ALA A 114 -5.85 34.52 7.92
N GLY A 115 -5.72 35.52 7.05
CA GLY A 115 -5.55 35.31 5.61
C GLY A 115 -4.32 34.49 5.28
N PHE A 116 -3.16 34.82 5.86
CA PHE A 116 -1.93 34.05 5.70
C PHE A 116 -2.05 32.64 6.27
N LEU A 117 -2.67 32.47 7.44
CA LEU A 117 -2.89 31.16 8.05
C LEU A 117 -3.69 30.22 7.14
N ILE A 118 -4.81 30.70 6.61
CA ILE A 118 -5.68 29.93 5.71
C ILE A 118 -4.97 29.66 4.38
N LEU A 119 -4.26 30.65 3.85
CA LEU A 119 -3.49 30.50 2.61
C LEU A 119 -2.38 29.45 2.77
N THR A 120 -1.65 29.46 3.89
CA THR A 120 -0.64 28.44 4.19
C THR A 120 -1.25 27.05 4.25
N GLY A 121 -2.38 26.88 4.95
CA GLY A 121 -3.12 25.62 4.98
C GLY A 121 -3.54 25.15 3.58
N TYR A 122 -4.05 26.06 2.74
CA TYR A 122 -4.43 25.76 1.36
C TYR A 122 -3.23 25.31 0.52
N VAL A 123 -2.10 26.03 0.57
CA VAL A 123 -0.90 25.74 -0.23
C VAL A 123 -0.29 24.41 0.19
N VAL A 124 -0.13 24.18 1.50
CA VAL A 124 0.41 22.92 2.03
C VAL A 124 -0.50 21.75 1.68
N GLY A 125 -1.82 21.90 1.87
CA GLY A 125 -2.78 20.85 1.53
C GLY A 125 -2.82 20.54 0.03
N ARG A 126 -2.74 21.56 -0.82
CA ARG A 126 -2.65 21.37 -2.28
C ARG A 126 -1.35 20.67 -2.69
N LEU A 127 -0.22 21.01 -2.05
CA LEU A 127 1.06 20.38 -2.33
C LEU A 127 1.08 18.91 -1.90
N ALA A 128 0.47 18.59 -0.75
CA ALA A 128 0.29 17.22 -0.27
C ALA A 128 -0.56 16.39 -1.25
N GLU A 129 -1.74 16.89 -1.63
CA GLU A 129 -2.62 16.24 -2.62
C GLU A 129 -1.89 16.02 -3.96
N GLN A 130 -1.14 17.01 -4.44
CA GLN A 130 -0.40 16.90 -5.70
C GLN A 130 0.74 15.88 -5.61
N ARG A 131 1.42 15.78 -4.46
CA ARG A 131 2.45 14.78 -4.22
C ARG A 131 1.86 13.38 -4.27
N GLU A 132 0.74 13.16 -3.60
CA GLU A 132 0.04 11.86 -3.60
C GLU A 132 -0.41 11.47 -5.01
N ALA A 133 -1.00 12.42 -5.76
CA ALA A 133 -1.41 12.19 -7.14
C ALA A 133 -0.21 11.80 -8.04
N ARG A 134 0.92 12.52 -7.94
CA ARG A 134 2.13 12.17 -8.71
C ARG A 134 2.67 10.79 -8.35
N LEU A 135 2.65 10.42 -7.07
CA LEU A 135 3.08 9.08 -6.65
C LEU A 135 2.15 8.00 -7.21
N ALA A 136 0.84 8.25 -7.25
CA ALA A 136 -0.12 7.35 -7.87
C ALA A 136 0.09 7.25 -9.39
N ASP A 137 0.34 8.35 -10.09
CA ASP A 137 0.63 8.36 -11.53
C ASP A 137 1.90 7.56 -11.85
N VAL A 138 2.96 7.75 -11.08
CA VAL A 138 4.20 6.97 -11.21
C VAL A 138 3.95 5.48 -10.97
N LYS A 139 3.17 5.13 -9.93
CA LYS A 139 2.78 3.73 -9.66
C LYS A 139 1.99 3.14 -10.83
N ASN A 140 1.02 3.86 -11.37
CA ASN A 140 0.16 3.38 -12.46
C ASN A 140 0.94 3.22 -13.76
N ALA A 141 1.76 4.20 -14.14
CA ALA A 141 2.62 4.12 -15.31
C ALA A 141 3.59 2.93 -15.18
N TYR A 142 4.15 2.73 -13.99
CA TYR A 142 5.01 1.60 -13.70
C TYR A 142 4.29 0.26 -13.86
N MET A 143 3.11 0.08 -13.27
CA MET A 143 2.33 -1.14 -13.43
C MET A 143 2.00 -1.41 -14.90
N ALA A 144 1.61 -0.38 -15.65
CA ALA A 144 1.36 -0.51 -17.09
C ALA A 144 2.61 -0.98 -17.85
N THR A 145 3.81 -0.50 -17.50
CA THR A 145 5.06 -0.99 -18.12
C THR A 145 5.35 -2.45 -17.80
N LEU A 146 5.07 -2.90 -16.57
CA LEU A 146 5.21 -4.31 -16.21
C LEU A 146 4.21 -5.20 -16.95
N GLU A 147 2.95 -4.77 -17.04
CA GLU A 147 1.91 -5.48 -17.78
C GLU A 147 2.27 -5.60 -19.27
N LEU A 148 2.81 -4.53 -19.87
CA LEU A 148 3.29 -4.56 -21.25
C LEU A 148 4.48 -5.52 -21.43
N LEU A 149 5.41 -5.57 -20.46
CA LEU A 149 6.54 -6.49 -20.52
C LEU A 149 6.10 -7.96 -20.41
N ALA A 150 5.21 -8.25 -19.45
CA ALA A 150 4.62 -9.58 -19.29
C ALA A 150 3.87 -9.99 -20.56
N PHE A 151 3.01 -9.11 -21.07
CA PHE A 151 2.28 -9.34 -22.32
C PHE A 151 3.20 -9.59 -23.51
N HIS A 152 4.30 -8.82 -23.65
CA HIS A 152 5.25 -9.02 -24.73
C HIS A 152 5.89 -10.41 -24.69
N ILE A 153 6.25 -10.90 -23.49
CA ILE A 153 6.84 -12.23 -23.31
C ILE A 153 5.81 -13.32 -23.60
N GLU A 154 4.60 -13.19 -23.05
CA GLU A 154 3.48 -14.11 -23.28
C GLU A 154 3.04 -14.14 -24.74
N SER A 155 3.21 -13.05 -25.50
CA SER A 155 2.80 -12.97 -26.91
C SER A 155 3.49 -13.99 -27.82
N SER A 156 4.63 -14.54 -27.37
CA SER A 156 5.32 -15.62 -28.07
C SER A 156 4.58 -16.97 -28.00
N GLU A 157 3.71 -17.15 -27.00
CA GLU A 157 2.99 -18.40 -26.74
C GLU A 157 1.49 -18.13 -26.59
N LYS A 158 0.69 -18.38 -27.64
CA LYS A 158 -0.74 -18.01 -27.73
C LYS A 158 -1.59 -18.39 -26.50
N HIS A 159 -1.31 -19.52 -25.85
CA HIS A 159 -2.04 -19.92 -24.66
C HIS A 159 -1.73 -19.08 -23.41
N LEU A 160 -0.55 -18.46 -23.31
CA LEU A 160 -0.12 -17.68 -22.15
C LEU A 160 -0.69 -16.25 -22.12
N GLN A 161 -1.39 -15.82 -23.16
CA GLN A 161 -1.84 -14.43 -23.28
C GLN A 161 -2.75 -14.03 -22.10
N GLY A 162 -2.28 -13.06 -21.31
CA GLY A 162 -2.99 -12.54 -20.14
C GLY A 162 -2.97 -13.48 -18.92
N HIS A 163 -2.17 -14.56 -18.96
CA HIS A 163 -1.99 -15.51 -17.85
C HIS A 163 -1.52 -14.79 -16.59
N SER A 164 -0.42 -14.06 -16.67
CA SER A 164 0.18 -13.37 -15.53
C SER A 164 -0.77 -12.35 -14.90
N ASN A 165 -1.64 -11.70 -15.70
CA ASN A 165 -2.66 -10.79 -15.18
C ASN A 165 -3.75 -11.54 -14.40
N ARG A 166 -4.25 -12.67 -14.93
CA ARG A 166 -5.24 -13.50 -14.24
C ARG A 166 -4.67 -14.14 -12.96
N VAL A 167 -3.42 -14.59 -12.99
CA VAL A 167 -2.70 -15.07 -11.79
C VAL A 167 -2.55 -13.94 -10.76
N ALA A 168 -2.16 -12.73 -11.16
CA ALA A 168 -2.03 -11.60 -10.24
C ALA A 168 -3.36 -11.21 -9.60
N GLN A 169 -4.45 -11.15 -10.38
CA GLN A 169 -5.81 -10.87 -9.86
C GLN A 169 -6.27 -11.94 -8.86
N LEU A 170 -6.04 -13.21 -9.19
CA LEU A 170 -6.41 -14.32 -8.33
C LEU A 170 -5.58 -14.34 -7.03
N ALA A 171 -4.26 -14.14 -7.14
CA ALA A 171 -3.35 -14.06 -6.00
C ALA A 171 -3.73 -12.92 -5.06
N GLU A 172 -4.10 -11.75 -5.59
CA GLU A 172 -4.59 -10.62 -4.80
C GLU A 172 -5.91 -10.96 -4.09
N ALA A 173 -6.85 -11.60 -4.78
CA ALA A 173 -8.13 -12.00 -4.19
C ALA A 173 -7.96 -13.03 -3.05
N ILE A 174 -7.04 -13.99 -3.21
CA ILE A 174 -6.68 -14.96 -2.17
C ILE A 174 -6.00 -14.26 -0.99
N ALA A 175 -5.07 -13.34 -1.25
CA ALA A 175 -4.35 -12.60 -0.22
C ALA A 175 -5.28 -11.68 0.60
N LEU A 176 -6.28 -11.08 -0.05
CA LEU A 176 -7.37 -10.34 0.62
C LEU A 176 -8.16 -11.25 1.56
N GLU A 177 -8.52 -12.45 1.12
CA GLU A 177 -9.24 -13.43 1.95
C GLU A 177 -8.40 -13.87 3.17
N LEU A 178 -7.09 -14.04 2.99
CA LEU A 178 -6.13 -14.34 4.05
C LEU A 178 -5.78 -13.14 4.94
N LYS A 179 -6.32 -11.94 4.63
CA LYS A 179 -6.06 -10.68 5.35
C LYS A 179 -4.57 -10.34 5.43
N LEU A 180 -3.83 -10.61 4.34
CA LEU A 180 -2.43 -10.22 4.27
C LEU A 180 -2.27 -8.69 4.29
N PRO A 181 -1.18 -8.17 4.89
CA PRO A 181 -0.88 -6.74 4.87
C PRO A 181 -0.82 -6.19 3.44
N GLU A 182 -1.21 -4.91 3.27
CA GLU A 182 -1.20 -4.23 1.96
C GLU A 182 0.17 -4.31 1.26
N GLU A 183 1.26 -4.20 2.03
CA GLU A 183 2.61 -4.30 1.51
C GLU A 183 2.92 -5.70 0.93
N GLU A 184 2.55 -6.76 1.65
CA GLU A 184 2.73 -8.14 1.16
C GLU A 184 1.85 -8.43 -0.06
N ARG A 185 0.63 -7.88 -0.08
CA ARG A 185 -0.28 -7.96 -1.23
C ARG A 185 0.30 -7.28 -2.46
N GLU A 186 0.87 -6.09 -2.32
CA GLU A 186 1.50 -5.38 -3.44
C GLU A 186 2.73 -6.13 -3.96
N ASN A 187 3.58 -6.65 -3.06
CA ASN A 187 4.73 -7.49 -3.43
C ASN A 187 4.28 -8.74 -4.21
N LEU A 188 3.23 -9.41 -3.71
CA LEU A 188 2.65 -10.59 -4.35
C LEU A 188 2.03 -10.26 -5.72
N ARG A 189 1.31 -9.14 -5.84
CA ARG A 189 0.70 -8.71 -7.11
C ARG A 189 1.77 -8.47 -8.19
N VAL A 190 2.84 -7.76 -7.84
CA VAL A 190 3.99 -7.54 -8.74
C VAL A 190 4.73 -8.84 -9.03
N GLY A 191 4.95 -9.68 -8.00
CA GLY A 191 5.58 -10.99 -8.14
C GLY A 191 4.80 -11.92 -9.08
N ALA A 192 3.48 -11.98 -8.92
CA ALA A 192 2.57 -12.75 -9.76
C ALA A 192 2.52 -12.23 -11.20
N LEU A 193 2.62 -10.91 -11.43
CA LEU A 193 2.67 -10.37 -12.79
C LEU A 193 3.96 -10.73 -13.53
N LEU A 194 5.07 -10.95 -12.79
CA LEU A 194 6.40 -11.16 -13.35
C LEU A 194 6.94 -12.58 -13.15
N HIS A 195 6.17 -13.49 -12.56
CA HIS A 195 6.66 -14.80 -12.13
C HIS A 195 7.26 -15.62 -13.27
N GLU A 196 6.59 -15.66 -14.43
CA GLU A 196 7.09 -16.35 -15.62
C GLU A 196 8.38 -15.73 -16.16
N VAL A 197 8.42 -14.39 -16.19
CA VAL A 197 9.56 -13.63 -16.71
C VAL A 197 10.79 -13.82 -15.84
N GLY A 198 10.63 -13.68 -14.53
CA GLY A 198 11.73 -13.82 -13.58
C GLY A 198 12.25 -15.26 -13.49
N THR A 199 11.40 -16.26 -13.71
CA THR A 199 11.83 -17.67 -13.76
C THR A 199 12.68 -17.95 -15.00
N ARG A 200 12.38 -17.30 -16.15
CA ARG A 200 13.12 -17.47 -17.41
C ARG A 200 14.38 -16.59 -17.52
N ASP A 201 14.42 -15.42 -16.87
CA ASP A 201 15.56 -14.49 -16.92
C ASP A 201 16.08 -14.04 -15.54
N GLN A 202 17.18 -14.66 -15.11
CA GLN A 202 17.89 -14.28 -13.89
C GLN A 202 18.51 -12.87 -13.91
N ARG A 203 18.67 -12.24 -15.08
CA ARG A 203 19.09 -10.83 -15.15
C ARG A 203 17.97 -9.92 -14.70
N LEU A 204 16.72 -10.24 -15.05
CA LEU A 204 15.56 -9.49 -14.62
C LEU A 204 15.39 -9.60 -13.10
N LEU A 205 15.51 -10.79 -12.51
CA LEU A 205 15.53 -10.95 -11.05
C LEU A 205 16.61 -10.08 -10.39
N ARG A 206 17.83 -10.07 -10.95
CA ARG A 206 18.90 -9.20 -10.45
C ARG A 206 18.57 -7.72 -10.55
N LEU A 207 17.88 -7.28 -11.60
CA LEU A 207 17.43 -5.88 -11.74
C LEU A 207 16.32 -5.54 -10.74
N LEU A 208 15.38 -6.46 -10.51
CA LEU A 208 14.32 -6.29 -9.50
C LEU A 208 14.89 -6.26 -8.09
N SER A 209 15.86 -7.13 -7.76
CA SER A 209 16.54 -7.14 -6.47
C SER A 209 17.46 -5.92 -6.28
N ARG A 210 18.07 -5.42 -7.36
CA ARG A 210 18.91 -4.22 -7.39
C ARG A 210 18.14 -2.91 -7.39
N SER A 211 16.80 -2.91 -7.28
CA SER A 211 16.09 -1.69 -6.89
C SER A 211 16.41 -1.34 -5.41
N GLU A 212 17.69 -1.26 -5.08
CA GLU A 212 18.21 -0.51 -3.95
C GLU A 212 18.09 0.95 -4.33
N SER A 213 16.99 1.59 -3.95
CA SER A 213 17.04 3.04 -3.74
C SER A 213 15.89 3.43 -2.86
N ASP A 214 16.24 3.77 -1.62
CA ASP A 214 15.42 4.42 -0.61
C ASP A 214 14.08 3.76 -0.31
N ALA A 215 13.91 3.24 0.91
CA ALA A 215 12.64 2.72 1.44
C ALA A 215 11.45 3.71 1.38
N ALA A 216 11.68 4.92 0.86
CA ALA A 216 10.73 5.99 0.66
C ALA A 216 9.82 5.83 -0.57
N VAL A 217 10.17 5.03 -1.59
CA VAL A 217 9.33 4.84 -2.78
C VAL A 217 8.62 3.47 -2.73
N PRO A 218 7.28 3.43 -2.57
CA PRO A 218 6.52 2.17 -2.43
C PRO A 218 6.75 1.18 -3.59
N VAL A 219 6.92 1.69 -4.80
CA VAL A 219 7.14 0.88 -6.00
C VAL A 219 8.46 0.11 -5.94
N ALA A 220 9.55 0.76 -5.51
CA ALA A 220 10.86 0.10 -5.37
C ALA A 220 10.83 -1.00 -4.29
N ARG A 221 10.08 -0.75 -3.20
CA ARG A 221 9.85 -1.77 -2.16
C ARG A 221 9.11 -2.98 -2.72
N ALA A 222 8.06 -2.74 -3.51
CA ALA A 222 7.28 -3.80 -4.17
C ALA A 222 8.13 -4.66 -5.11
N MET A 223 9.04 -4.05 -5.88
CA MET A 223 9.97 -4.76 -6.76
C MET A 223 10.91 -5.70 -6.00
N HIS A 224 11.50 -5.20 -4.92
CA HIS A 224 12.42 -5.99 -4.12
C HIS A 224 11.70 -7.19 -3.46
N GLY A 225 10.49 -6.95 -2.92
CA GLY A 225 9.65 -8.02 -2.36
C GLY A 225 9.22 -9.03 -3.43
N ALA A 226 8.82 -8.57 -4.61
CA ALA A 226 8.48 -9.42 -5.75
C ALA A 226 9.66 -10.30 -6.18
N ALA A 227 10.88 -9.74 -6.23
CA ALA A 227 12.08 -10.49 -6.60
C ALA A 227 12.34 -11.67 -5.64
N ALA A 228 12.15 -11.46 -4.33
CA ALA A 228 12.28 -12.52 -3.33
C ALA A 228 11.23 -13.62 -3.54
N ILE A 229 9.96 -13.22 -3.77
CA ILE A 229 8.86 -14.17 -4.05
C ILE A 229 9.18 -15.01 -5.29
N ILE A 230 9.60 -14.39 -6.39
CA ILE A 230 9.87 -15.13 -7.64
C ILE A 230 11.08 -16.04 -7.49
N ALA A 231 12.14 -15.60 -6.80
CA ALA A 231 13.34 -16.41 -6.58
C ALA A 231 13.03 -17.68 -5.77
N GLU A 232 12.18 -17.58 -4.74
CA GLU A 232 11.70 -18.74 -3.99
C GLU A 232 10.73 -19.60 -4.80
N TYR A 233 9.82 -18.96 -5.55
CA TYR A 233 8.86 -19.66 -6.40
C TYR A 233 9.54 -20.54 -7.46
N ALA A 234 10.65 -20.08 -8.03
CA ALA A 234 11.41 -20.84 -9.04
C ALA A 234 11.88 -22.21 -8.55
N HIS A 235 12.05 -22.40 -7.24
CA HIS A 235 12.48 -23.67 -6.62
C HIS A 235 11.32 -24.38 -5.90
N TYR A 236 10.10 -23.84 -5.95
CA TYR A 236 8.97 -24.33 -5.17
C TYR A 236 8.70 -25.82 -5.41
N TYR A 237 8.56 -26.21 -6.68
CA TYR A 237 8.26 -27.60 -7.08
C TYR A 237 9.44 -28.58 -6.94
N GLU A 238 10.64 -28.09 -6.65
CA GLU A 238 11.77 -28.95 -6.26
C GLU A 238 11.71 -29.34 -4.78
N ILE A 239 11.00 -28.54 -3.98
CA ILE A 239 10.91 -28.67 -2.52
C ILE A 239 9.63 -29.41 -2.12
N VAL A 240 8.52 -29.15 -2.82
CA VAL A 240 7.22 -29.75 -2.51
C VAL A 240 7.01 -31.09 -3.22
N GLY A 241 6.33 -32.04 -2.58
CA GLY A 241 6.16 -33.38 -3.10
C GLY A 241 5.45 -34.32 -2.13
N GLU A 242 5.51 -35.62 -2.38
CA GLU A 242 4.83 -36.62 -1.53
C GLU A 242 5.49 -36.80 -0.16
N ASP A 243 6.76 -36.42 -0.02
CA ASP A 243 7.58 -36.71 1.16
C ASP A 243 7.48 -35.65 2.28
N TRP A 244 6.91 -34.47 2.00
CA TRP A 244 6.93 -33.33 2.93
C TRP A 244 5.56 -32.65 3.06
N ASP A 245 5.21 -32.28 4.29
CA ASP A 245 4.06 -31.42 4.59
C ASP A 245 4.42 -29.95 4.30
N ILE A 246 3.77 -29.37 3.28
CA ILE A 246 3.96 -27.97 2.87
C ILE A 246 3.66 -26.96 3.99
N ASP A 247 2.75 -27.30 4.90
CA ASP A 247 2.40 -26.42 6.01
C ASP A 247 3.50 -26.38 7.08
N ALA A 248 4.35 -27.42 7.14
CA ALA A 248 5.53 -27.47 8.00
C ALA A 248 6.78 -26.78 7.40
N LEU A 249 6.79 -26.55 6.07
CA LEU A 249 7.90 -25.88 5.40
C LEU A 249 7.91 -24.38 5.66
N SER A 250 9.11 -23.83 5.88
CA SER A 250 9.35 -22.40 6.08
C SER A 250 9.33 -21.61 4.76
N ILE A 251 8.25 -21.75 3.99
CA ILE A 251 8.01 -21.01 2.74
C ILE A 251 7.05 -19.84 3.05
N PRO A 252 7.36 -18.60 2.62
CA PRO A 252 6.49 -17.44 2.80
C PRO A 252 5.08 -17.70 2.26
N VAL A 253 4.08 -17.18 2.96
CA VAL A 253 2.67 -17.33 2.54
C VAL A 253 2.45 -16.73 1.15
N THR A 254 3.12 -15.63 0.80
CA THR A 254 3.05 -15.05 -0.55
C THR A 254 3.48 -16.02 -1.65
N VAL A 255 4.54 -16.81 -1.45
CA VAL A 255 4.98 -17.85 -2.40
C VAL A 255 3.96 -18.99 -2.48
N LYS A 256 3.41 -19.41 -1.32
CA LYS A 256 2.34 -20.41 -1.26
C LYS A 256 1.07 -19.96 -2.00
N VAL A 257 0.71 -18.67 -1.89
CA VAL A 257 -0.40 -18.07 -2.64
C VAL A 257 -0.13 -18.04 -4.13
N LEU A 258 1.07 -17.63 -4.54
CA LEU A 258 1.47 -17.60 -5.94
C LEU A 258 1.38 -19.00 -6.57
N ALA A 259 1.87 -20.03 -5.89
CA ALA A 259 1.82 -21.41 -6.39
C ALA A 259 0.39 -21.92 -6.63
N VAL A 260 -0.53 -21.62 -5.70
CA VAL A 260 -1.94 -21.97 -5.84
C VAL A 260 -2.61 -21.19 -6.96
N ALA A 261 -2.35 -19.88 -7.04
CA ALA A 261 -2.94 -19.03 -8.07
C ALA A 261 -2.48 -19.42 -9.48
N ASP A 262 -1.17 -19.63 -9.66
CA ASP A 262 -0.57 -20.05 -10.93
C ASP A 262 -1.11 -21.43 -11.35
N SER A 263 -1.04 -22.44 -10.47
CA SER A 263 -1.56 -23.78 -10.77
C SER A 263 -3.05 -23.79 -11.12
N PHE A 264 -3.87 -23.05 -10.38
CA PHE A 264 -5.31 -23.00 -10.63
C PHE A 264 -5.64 -22.34 -11.97
N GLU A 265 -4.92 -21.27 -12.32
CA GLU A 265 -5.02 -20.68 -13.65
C GLU A 265 -4.57 -21.71 -14.70
N THR A 266 -3.34 -22.24 -14.61
CA THR A 266 -2.77 -23.16 -15.60
C THR A 266 -3.68 -24.35 -15.88
N LEU A 267 -4.35 -24.89 -14.86
CA LEU A 267 -5.30 -25.99 -15.03
C LEU A 267 -6.48 -25.62 -15.93
N GLN A 268 -6.90 -24.37 -15.96
CA GLN A 268 -7.98 -23.83 -16.79
C GLN A 268 -7.52 -23.39 -18.19
N MET A 269 -6.23 -23.46 -18.50
CA MET A 269 -5.70 -23.20 -19.83
C MET A 269 -5.73 -24.45 -20.70
N SER A 270 -6.08 -24.28 -21.97
CA SER A 270 -5.86 -25.33 -22.97
C SER A 270 -4.38 -25.37 -23.36
N THR A 271 -3.78 -26.55 -23.30
CA THR A 271 -2.43 -26.81 -23.83
C THR A 271 -2.52 -27.68 -25.08
N PRO A 272 -1.44 -27.81 -25.89
CA PRO A 272 -1.46 -28.67 -27.07
C PRO A 272 -1.82 -30.14 -26.81
N VAL A 273 -1.68 -30.60 -25.56
CA VAL A 273 -1.85 -32.01 -25.16
C VAL A 273 -3.07 -32.21 -24.24
N ARG A 274 -3.69 -31.12 -23.74
CA ARG A 274 -4.76 -31.20 -22.74
C ARG A 274 -5.76 -30.05 -22.90
N GLU A 275 -7.05 -30.38 -22.90
CA GLU A 275 -8.12 -29.37 -22.84
C GLU A 275 -8.14 -28.63 -21.50
N ALA A 276 -8.63 -27.38 -21.54
CA ALA A 276 -8.85 -26.55 -20.38
C ALA A 276 -9.78 -27.24 -19.37
N PHE A 277 -9.42 -27.25 -18.09
CA PHE A 277 -10.35 -27.73 -17.07
C PHE A 277 -11.42 -26.66 -16.81
N PRO A 278 -12.69 -27.07 -16.64
CA PRO A 278 -13.67 -26.17 -16.08
C PRO A 278 -13.28 -25.82 -14.64
N LYS A 279 -13.66 -24.62 -14.18
CA LYS A 279 -13.31 -24.06 -12.87
C LYS A 279 -13.48 -25.04 -11.70
N TRP A 280 -14.59 -25.79 -11.67
CA TRP A 280 -14.87 -26.77 -10.60
C TRP A 280 -13.88 -27.92 -10.57
N ARG A 281 -13.45 -28.40 -11.75
CA ARG A 281 -12.47 -29.49 -11.87
C ARG A 281 -11.07 -29.02 -11.53
N ALA A 282 -10.71 -27.80 -11.94
CA ALA A 282 -9.46 -27.18 -11.51
C ALA A 282 -9.38 -27.05 -9.98
N LEU A 283 -10.48 -26.65 -9.34
CA LEU A 283 -10.56 -26.56 -7.88
C LEU A 283 -10.39 -27.94 -7.21
N GLU A 284 -11.04 -28.97 -7.74
CA GLU A 284 -10.93 -30.34 -7.23
C GLU A 284 -9.48 -30.86 -7.27
N GLU A 285 -8.74 -30.58 -8.36
CA GLU A 285 -7.34 -30.96 -8.48
C GLU A 285 -6.42 -30.22 -7.50
N ILE A 286 -6.66 -28.92 -7.28
CA ILE A 286 -5.94 -28.15 -6.25
C ILE A 286 -6.27 -28.68 -4.85
N GLU A 287 -7.52 -29.04 -4.57
CA GLU A 287 -7.95 -29.61 -3.29
C GLU A 287 -7.28 -30.99 -3.03
N LYS A 288 -7.08 -31.82 -4.05
CA LYS A 288 -6.34 -33.10 -3.94
C LYS A 288 -4.88 -32.90 -3.53
N GLY A 289 -4.26 -31.78 -3.93
CA GLY A 289 -2.89 -31.42 -3.57
C GLY A 289 -2.72 -30.71 -2.23
N ALA A 290 -3.82 -30.45 -1.49
CA ALA A 290 -3.79 -29.73 -0.22
C ALA A 290 -2.99 -30.49 0.85
N GLY A 291 -2.12 -29.78 1.57
CA GLY A 291 -1.22 -30.34 2.59
C GLY A 291 0.01 -31.07 2.03
N LYS A 292 0.16 -31.18 0.71
CA LYS A 292 1.34 -31.75 0.05
C LYS A 292 2.02 -30.74 -0.87
N THR A 293 1.34 -30.38 -1.95
CA THR A 293 1.83 -29.41 -2.94
C THR A 293 1.33 -28.01 -2.63
N PHE A 294 0.14 -27.89 -2.02
CA PHE A 294 -0.52 -26.61 -1.77
C PHE A 294 -0.87 -26.46 -0.29
N ALA A 295 -0.54 -25.31 0.28
CA ALA A 295 -0.83 -25.01 1.68
C ALA A 295 -2.35 -25.00 1.95
N GLN A 296 -2.80 -25.69 3.00
CA GLN A 296 -4.23 -25.92 3.24
C GLN A 296 -5.02 -24.62 3.42
N ASP A 297 -4.45 -23.64 4.12
CA ASP A 297 -5.10 -22.36 4.36
C ASP A 297 -5.25 -21.53 3.08
N VAL A 298 -4.31 -21.66 2.15
CA VAL A 298 -4.38 -20.99 0.84
C VAL A 298 -5.43 -21.65 -0.05
N VAL A 299 -5.50 -22.99 -0.06
CA VAL A 299 -6.55 -23.73 -0.80
C VAL A 299 -7.93 -23.37 -0.28
N ARG A 300 -8.09 -23.25 1.05
CA ARG A 300 -9.34 -22.80 1.68
C ARG A 300 -9.74 -21.40 1.21
N ALA A 301 -8.79 -20.47 1.17
CA ALA A 301 -9.02 -19.12 0.67
C ALA A 301 -9.37 -19.11 -0.83
N LEU A 302 -8.69 -19.90 -1.65
CA LEU A 302 -9.03 -20.09 -3.07
C LEU A 302 -10.48 -20.56 -3.23
N ARG A 303 -10.92 -21.55 -2.44
CA ARG A 303 -12.30 -22.05 -2.51
C ARG A 303 -13.33 -20.95 -2.25
N VAL A 304 -13.09 -20.08 -1.27
CA VAL A 304 -13.96 -18.93 -0.99
C VAL A 304 -13.99 -17.97 -2.18
N VAL A 305 -12.81 -17.64 -2.74
CA VAL A 305 -12.69 -16.71 -3.88
C VAL A 305 -13.32 -17.30 -5.15
N ALA A 306 -13.07 -18.57 -5.45
CA ALA A 306 -13.59 -19.26 -6.62
C ALA A 306 -15.12 -19.44 -6.57
N GLY A 307 -15.70 -19.52 -5.37
CA GLY A 307 -17.14 -19.58 -5.14
C GLY A 307 -17.88 -18.25 -5.28
N ARG A 308 -17.17 -17.12 -5.40
CA ARG A 308 -17.81 -15.81 -5.63
C ARG A 308 -18.35 -15.75 -7.07
N PRO A 309 -19.55 -15.18 -7.29
CA PRO A 309 -20.02 -14.88 -8.64
C PRO A 309 -19.01 -13.94 -9.31
N GLU A 310 -18.69 -14.17 -10.59
CA GLU A 310 -17.81 -13.29 -11.35
C GLU A 310 -18.43 -11.89 -11.38
N VAL A 311 -17.84 -10.97 -10.62
CA VAL A 311 -18.12 -9.55 -10.79
C VAL A 311 -17.43 -9.17 -12.09
N SER A 312 -18.20 -9.06 -13.16
CA SER A 312 -17.75 -8.50 -14.43
C SER A 312 -17.31 -7.05 -14.18
N THR A 313 -16.08 -6.86 -13.76
CA THR A 313 -15.44 -5.55 -13.78
C THR A 313 -15.05 -5.35 -15.23
N PRO A 314 -15.63 -4.37 -15.95
CA PRO A 314 -15.24 -4.12 -17.32
C PRO A 314 -13.76 -3.80 -17.31
N LEU A 315 -12.95 -4.65 -17.94
CA LEU A 315 -11.59 -4.27 -18.31
C LEU A 315 -11.74 -3.00 -19.15
N ALA A 316 -11.26 -1.87 -18.63
CA ALA A 316 -10.88 -0.75 -19.47
C ALA A 316 -9.69 -1.23 -20.31
N GLY A 317 -9.98 -2.06 -21.31
CA GLY A 317 -8.99 -2.55 -22.24
C GLY A 317 -8.34 -1.34 -22.88
N LEU A 318 -7.00 -1.32 -22.87
CA LEU A 318 -6.27 -0.42 -23.75
C LEU A 318 -6.80 -0.64 -25.17
N LYS A 319 -7.55 0.32 -25.69
CA LYS A 319 -7.72 0.46 -27.12
C LYS A 319 -6.36 0.86 -27.68
N VAL A 320 -5.62 -0.13 -28.14
CA VAL A 320 -4.50 0.09 -29.03
C VAL A 320 -5.09 0.64 -30.33
N VAL A 321 -4.81 1.91 -30.62
CA VAL A 321 -5.02 2.55 -31.93
C VAL A 321 -3.75 2.38 -32.73
#